data_AF-A0A839H7F6-F1
#
_entry.id   AF-A0A839H7F6-F1
#
_cell.length_a   1.000
_cell.length_b   1.000
_cell.length_c   1.000
_cell.angle_alpha   90.00
_cell.angle_beta   90.00
_cell.angle_gamma   90.00
#
_symmetry.space_group_name_H-M   'P 1'
#
loop_
_entity.id
_entity.type
_entity.pdbx_description
1 polymer ?
#
loop_
_entity_poly.entity_id
_entity_poly.type
_entity_poly.pdbx_seq_one_letter_code
_entity_poly.pdbx_strand_id
1 'polypeptide(L)'
;MATPKQEIKRGDNWDVYFEYKQPNGDPVDLTGCIFHLQVRDKSDNLLIDVTEANGLTVDAVNGRVDCTVSGAVMRTLPCATHFYDLECTYPSGRVESSQTIQLIIKYDVTRPE
;
A
#
# COMPACT_ATOMS: atom_id res chain seq x y z
N MET A 1 0.96 -19.55 8.73
CA MET A 1 0.96 -18.20 9.35
C MET A 1 -0.31 -17.49 8.93
N ALA A 2 -0.89 -16.65 9.80
CA ALA A 2 -2.08 -15.88 9.43
C ALA A 2 -1.68 -14.75 8.46
N THR A 3 -2.48 -14.50 7.42
CA THR A 3 -2.29 -13.37 6.52
C THR A 3 -2.42 -12.06 7.33
N PRO A 4 -1.48 -11.12 7.20
CA PRO A 4 -1.59 -9.82 7.85
C PRO A 4 -2.86 -9.09 7.39
N LYS A 5 -3.44 -8.28 8.28
CA LYS A 5 -4.66 -7.54 8.02
C LYS A 5 -4.63 -6.15 8.64
N GLN A 6 -5.27 -5.21 7.95
CA GLN A 6 -5.49 -3.84 8.39
C GLN A 6 -6.98 -3.53 8.26
N GLU A 7 -7.56 -2.92 9.29
CA GLU A 7 -8.96 -2.52 9.30
C GLU A 7 -9.07 -1.01 9.28
N ILE A 8 -9.83 -0.45 8.34
CA ILE A 8 -10.02 0.99 8.17
C ILE A 8 -11.48 1.33 7.99
N LYS A 9 -11.89 2.49 8.49
CA LYS A 9 -13.21 3.04 8.23
C LYS A 9 -13.25 3.65 6.82
N ARG A 10 -14.30 3.34 6.09
CA ARG A 10 -14.52 3.88 4.75
C ARG A 10 -14.55 5.41 4.83
N GLY A 11 -13.75 6.06 3.98
CA GLY A 11 -13.69 7.52 3.93
C GLY A 11 -12.67 8.16 4.86
N ASP A 12 -11.95 7.38 5.67
CA ASP A 12 -10.78 7.85 6.41
C ASP A 12 -9.54 7.84 5.50
N ASN A 13 -8.57 8.71 5.82
CA ASN A 13 -7.25 8.63 5.20
C ASN A 13 -6.59 7.30 5.58
N TRP A 14 -5.90 6.71 4.62
CA TRP A 14 -5.11 5.51 4.83
C TRP A 14 -3.64 5.80 4.56
N ASP A 15 -2.85 5.76 5.62
CA ASP A 15 -1.40 5.84 5.56
C ASP A 15 -0.81 4.47 5.86
N VAL A 16 0.12 4.03 5.02
CA VAL A 16 0.91 2.81 5.20
C VAL A 16 2.35 3.07 4.76
N TYR A 17 3.30 2.43 5.43
CA TYR A 17 4.71 2.54 5.06
C TYR A 17 5.36 1.16 5.00
N PHE A 18 6.43 1.09 4.21
CA PHE A 18 7.25 -0.10 4.00
C PHE A 18 8.70 0.26 4.27
N GLU A 19 9.38 -0.59 5.04
CA GLU A 19 10.80 -0.45 5.32
C GLU A 19 11.55 -1.64 4.70
N TYR A 20 12.54 -1.35 3.87
CA TYR A 20 13.44 -2.31 3.28
C TYR A 20 14.74 -2.33 4.08
N LYS A 21 14.98 -3.44 4.76
CA LYS A 21 16.16 -3.64 5.61
C LYS A 21 16.96 -4.84 5.15
N GLN A 22 18.26 -4.71 5.23
CA GLN A 22 19.21 -5.80 5.09
C GLN A 22 19.10 -6.75 6.29
N PRO A 23 19.65 -7.99 6.20
CA PRO A 23 19.62 -8.94 7.32
C PRO A 23 20.28 -8.42 8.61
N ASN A 24 21.21 -7.46 8.50
CA ASN A 24 21.88 -6.82 9.62
C ASN A 24 21.07 -5.65 10.24
N GLY A 25 19.91 -5.29 9.66
CA GLY A 25 19.05 -4.20 10.11
C GLY A 25 19.29 -2.85 9.44
N ASP A 26 20.34 -2.71 8.63
CA ASP A 26 20.62 -1.47 7.89
C ASP A 26 19.59 -1.25 6.78
N PRO A 27 19.28 0.01 6.42
CA PRO A 27 18.40 0.28 5.30
C PRO A 27 18.99 -0.24 3.98
N VAL A 28 18.11 -0.66 3.08
CA VAL A 28 18.44 -0.91 1.68
C VAL A 28 18.31 0.42 0.92
N ASP A 29 19.33 0.83 0.18
CA ASP A 29 19.22 1.98 -0.71
C ASP A 29 18.31 1.64 -1.91
N LEU A 30 17.22 2.39 -2.03
CA LEU A 30 16.19 2.20 -3.06
C LEU A 30 16.38 3.15 -4.25
N THR A 31 17.54 3.78 -4.39
CA THR A 31 17.81 4.75 -5.46
C THR A 31 17.54 4.14 -6.84
N GLY A 32 16.67 4.80 -7.60
CA GLY A 32 16.26 4.38 -8.95
C GLY A 32 15.24 3.24 -9.00
N CYS A 33 14.75 2.77 -7.85
CA CYS A 33 13.64 1.82 -7.80
C CYS A 33 12.32 2.53 -8.10
N ILE A 34 11.40 1.84 -8.76
CA ILE A 34 10.05 2.31 -9.06
C ILE A 34 9.07 1.48 -8.23
N PHE A 35 8.11 2.15 -7.59
CA PHE A 35 7.15 1.51 -6.69
C PHE A 35 5.71 1.69 -7.14
N HIS A 36 4.93 0.63 -6.98
CA HIS A 36 3.48 0.61 -7.21
C HIS A 36 2.79 -0.11 -6.07
N LEU A 37 1.83 0.55 -5.41
CA LEU A 37 0.92 -0.10 -4.47
C LEU A 37 -0.44 -0.24 -5.15
N GLN A 38 -0.97 -1.46 -5.16
CA GLN A 38 -2.28 -1.72 -5.75
C GLN A 38 -3.22 -2.33 -4.73
N VAL A 39 -4.44 -1.80 -4.67
CA VAL A 39 -5.55 -2.42 -3.93
C VAL A 39 -6.46 -3.10 -4.93
N ARG A 40 -6.75 -4.38 -4.70
CA ARG A 40 -7.57 -5.22 -5.55
C ARG A 40 -8.63 -5.97 -4.76
N ASP A 41 -9.75 -6.30 -5.39
CA ASP A 41 -10.73 -7.21 -4.81
C ASP A 41 -10.32 -8.68 -5.01
N LYS A 42 -11.12 -9.60 -4.45
CA LYS A 42 -10.90 -11.07 -4.58
C LYS A 42 -11.01 -11.59 -6.02
N SER A 43 -11.54 -10.78 -6.93
CA SER A 43 -11.74 -11.10 -8.35
C SER A 43 -10.65 -10.45 -9.22
N ASP A 44 -9.60 -9.91 -8.60
CA ASP A 44 -8.46 -9.25 -9.26
C ASP A 44 -8.84 -7.94 -9.99
N ASN A 45 -9.97 -7.31 -9.62
CA ASN A 45 -10.27 -5.97 -10.13
C ASN A 45 -9.41 -4.94 -9.41
N LEU A 46 -8.75 -4.07 -10.17
CA LEU A 46 -8.00 -2.93 -9.64
C LEU A 46 -8.95 -1.86 -9.09
N LEU A 47 -8.77 -1.51 -7.82
CA LEU A 47 -9.58 -0.51 -7.11
C LEU A 47 -8.79 0.77 -6.84
N ILE A 48 -7.52 0.65 -6.46
CA ILE A 48 -6.62 1.79 -6.21
C ILE A 48 -5.25 1.43 -6.79
N ASP A 49 -4.62 2.39 -7.44
CA ASP A 49 -3.23 2.35 -7.90
C ASP A 49 -2.51 3.58 -7.34
N VAL A 50 -1.52 3.34 -6.48
CA VAL A 50 -0.71 4.39 -5.84
C VAL A 50 0.71 4.30 -6.35
N THR A 51 1.19 5.45 -6.82
CA THR A 51 2.49 5.69 -7.44
C THR A 51 3.05 7.00 -6.89
N GLU A 52 4.29 7.32 -7.25
CA GLU A 52 4.90 8.61 -6.84
C GLU A 52 4.11 9.83 -7.34
N ALA A 53 3.28 9.67 -8.38
CA ALA A 53 2.47 10.75 -8.92
C ALA A 53 1.22 11.08 -8.08
N ASN A 54 0.76 10.18 -7.20
CA ASN A 54 -0.58 10.29 -6.61
C ASN A 54 -0.71 9.82 -5.15
N GLY A 55 0.40 9.67 -4.41
CA GLY A 55 0.33 9.39 -2.97
C GLY A 55 1.47 8.56 -2.41
N LEU A 56 2.44 8.15 -3.22
CA LEU A 56 3.64 7.43 -2.76
C LEU A 56 4.83 8.40 -2.68
N THR A 57 5.64 8.27 -1.62
CA THR A 57 6.94 8.96 -1.51
C THR A 57 8.03 7.98 -1.11
N VAL A 58 9.21 8.11 -1.72
CA VAL A 58 10.35 7.24 -1.47
C VAL A 58 11.47 8.02 -0.78
N ASP A 59 11.81 7.64 0.44
CA ASP A 59 13.05 8.03 1.10
C ASP A 59 14.11 6.96 0.81
N ALA A 60 14.73 7.09 -0.37
CA ALA A 60 15.51 6.03 -0.98
C ALA A 60 16.70 5.59 -0.13
N VAL A 61 17.47 6.54 0.41
CA VAL A 61 18.69 6.25 1.18
C VAL A 61 18.39 5.62 2.55
N ASN A 62 17.20 5.86 3.09
CA ASN A 62 16.74 5.27 4.35
C ASN A 62 15.87 4.02 4.14
N GLY A 63 15.72 3.55 2.89
CA GLY A 63 14.99 2.33 2.58
C GLY A 63 13.52 2.39 2.95
N ARG A 64 12.88 3.56 2.85
CA ARG A 64 11.50 3.77 3.28
C ARG A 64 10.61 4.23 2.15
N VAL A 65 9.42 3.64 2.07
CA VAL A 65 8.36 4.03 1.15
C VAL A 65 7.11 4.33 1.97
N ASP A 66 6.57 5.52 1.84
CA ASP A 66 5.32 5.94 2.47
C ASP A 66 4.23 6.06 1.39
N CYS A 67 3.03 5.58 1.69
CA CYS A 67 1.87 5.63 0.81
C CYS A 67 0.69 6.24 1.58
N THR A 68 0.07 7.26 0.99
CA THR A 68 -1.12 7.92 1.52
C THR A 68 -2.23 7.86 0.49
N VAL A 69 -3.37 7.28 0.89
CA VAL A 69 -4.61 7.33 0.14
C VAL A 69 -5.60 8.23 0.87
N SER A 70 -6.07 9.27 0.18
CA SER A 70 -7.04 10.20 0.76
C SER A 70 -8.37 9.53 1.11
N GLY A 71 -9.04 10.07 2.13
CA GLY A 71 -10.39 9.66 2.50
C GLY A 71 -11.40 9.75 1.36
N ALA A 72 -11.24 10.70 0.42
CA ALA A 72 -12.11 10.79 -0.75
C ALA A 72 -12.00 9.56 -1.65
N VAL A 73 -10.79 9.05 -1.88
CA VAL A 73 -10.55 7.81 -2.64
C VAL A 73 -11.03 6.60 -1.84
N MET A 74 -10.67 6.53 -0.55
CA MET A 74 -11.09 5.43 0.33
C MET A 74 -12.62 5.33 0.47
N ARG A 75 -13.35 6.44 0.32
CA ARG A 75 -14.82 6.45 0.32
C ARG A 75 -15.43 5.70 -0.86
N THR A 76 -14.72 5.63 -1.98
CA THR A 76 -15.21 4.93 -3.19
C THR A 76 -15.15 3.41 -3.05
N LEU A 77 -14.38 2.89 -2.09
CA LEU A 77 -14.26 1.46 -1.87
C LEU A 77 -15.51 0.86 -1.21
N PRO A 78 -15.98 -0.30 -1.68
CA PRO A 78 -17.00 -1.07 -0.95
C PRO A 78 -16.50 -1.48 0.44
N CYS A 79 -17.42 -1.51 1.41
CA CYS A 79 -17.16 -2.12 2.71
C CYS A 79 -17.05 -3.64 2.54
N ALA A 80 -15.83 -4.12 2.38
CA ALA A 80 -15.50 -5.52 2.13
C ALA A 80 -14.03 -5.79 2.49
N THR A 81 -13.57 -7.02 2.29
CA THR A 81 -12.16 -7.37 2.32
C THR A 81 -11.56 -7.21 0.92
N HIS A 82 -10.52 -6.40 0.84
CA HIS A 82 -9.65 -6.20 -0.32
C HIS A 82 -8.23 -6.66 0.01
N PHE A 83 -7.35 -6.62 -0.98
CA PHE A 83 -5.97 -7.08 -0.85
C PHE A 83 -5.04 -6.04 -1.45
N TYR A 84 -3.86 -5.88 -0.85
CA TYR A 84 -2.81 -5.04 -1.41
C TYR A 84 -1.43 -5.60 -1.14
N ASP A 85 -0.49 -5.18 -1.98
CA ASP A 85 0.95 -5.30 -1.77
C ASP A 85 1.64 -4.08 -2.40
N LEU A 86 2.93 -3.95 -2.14
CA LEU A 86 3.81 -2.99 -2.77
C LEU A 86 4.76 -3.75 -3.70
N GLU A 87 4.75 -3.43 -4.98
CA GLU A 87 5.72 -3.90 -5.96
C GLU A 87 6.86 -2.89 -6.11
N CYS A 88 8.08 -3.40 -6.18
CA CYS A 88 9.32 -2.68 -6.44
C CYS A 88 9.95 -3.21 -7.72
N THR A 89 10.20 -2.34 -8.69
CA THR A 89 11.02 -2.62 -9.86
C THR A 89 12.39 -1.95 -9.70
N TYR A 90 13.44 -2.76 -9.64
CA TYR A 90 14.83 -2.31 -9.51
C TYR A 90 15.39 -1.81 -10.85
N PRO A 91 16.42 -0.94 -10.86
CA PRO A 91 17.10 -0.51 -12.10
C PRO A 91 17.63 -1.65 -12.97
N SER A 92 17.91 -2.80 -12.37
CA SER A 92 18.33 -4.02 -13.09
C SER A 92 17.21 -4.73 -13.85
N GLY A 93 15.96 -4.31 -13.67
CA GLY A 93 14.76 -4.98 -14.19
C GLY A 93 14.24 -6.11 -13.31
N ARG A 94 14.88 -6.37 -12.15
CA ARG A 94 14.33 -7.30 -11.15
C ARG A 94 13.06 -6.71 -10.54
N VAL A 95 12.05 -7.54 -10.32
CA VAL A 95 10.79 -7.17 -9.67
C VAL A 95 10.64 -7.96 -8.38
N GLU A 96 10.25 -7.28 -7.30
CA GLU A 96 9.90 -7.88 -6.02
C GLU A 96 8.61 -7.28 -5.49
N SER A 97 7.76 -8.10 -4.89
CA SER A 97 6.53 -7.65 -4.23
C SER A 97 6.59 -7.96 -2.74
N SER A 98 5.99 -7.09 -1.92
CA SER A 98 5.77 -7.39 -0.50
C SER A 98 4.85 -8.60 -0.34
N GLN A 99 4.74 -9.10 0.89
CA GLN A 99 3.62 -10.01 1.20
C GLN A 99 2.27 -9.32 0.93
N THR A 100 1.28 -10.10 0.52
CA THR A 100 -0.10 -9.61 0.38
C THR A 100 -0.74 -9.38 1.75
N ILE A 101 -1.40 -8.24 1.91
CA ILE A 101 -2.07 -7.81 3.14
C ILE A 101 -3.57 -7.65 2.87
N GLN A 102 -4.40 -8.09 3.82
CA GLN A 102 -5.84 -7.85 3.77
C GLN A 102 -6.16 -6.42 4.21
N LEU A 103 -6.87 -5.67 3.38
CA LEU A 103 -7.43 -4.35 3.72
C LEU A 103 -8.94 -4.50 3.91
N ILE A 104 -9.39 -4.41 5.16
CA ILE A 104 -10.80 -4.58 5.54
C ILE A 104 -11.41 -3.21 5.72
N ILE A 105 -12.30 -2.84 4.80
CA ILE A 105 -13.03 -1.57 4.84
C ILE A 105 -14.34 -1.76 5.61
N LYS A 106 -14.51 -0.98 6.68
CA LYS A 106 -15.69 -1.01 7.56
C LYS A 106 -16.52 0.25 7.39
N TYR A 107 -17.82 0.14 7.59
CA TYR A 107 -18.73 1.29 7.61
C TYR A 107 -18.26 2.37 8.60
N ASP A 108 -18.26 3.61 8.13
CA ASP A 108 -18.19 4.79 8.99
C ASP A 108 -19.59 5.04 9.57
N VAL A 109 -19.67 5.09 10.90
CA VAL A 109 -20.91 5.35 11.65
C VAL A 109 -21.10 6.85 11.86
N THR A 110 -20.00 7.62 11.89
CA THR A 110 -19.99 9.05 12.17
C THR A 110 -20.34 9.90 10.96
N ARG A 111 -20.20 9.34 9.75
CA ARG A 111 -20.64 9.93 8.48
C ARG A 111 -21.59 8.96 7.79
N PRO A 112 -22.88 8.93 8.20
CA PRO A 112 -23.88 8.16 7.47
C PRO A 112 -23.92 8.65 6.02
N GLU A 113 -23.87 7.72 5.08
CA GLU A 113 -24.10 7.99 3.66
C GLU A 113 -25.57 8.15 3.35
#